data_AF-A0AAV0UMR4-F1
#
_entry.id   AF-A0AAV0UMR4-F1
#
_cell.length_a   1.000
_cell.length_b   1.000
_cell.length_c   1.000
_cell.angle_alpha   90.00
_cell.angle_beta   90.00
_cell.angle_gamma   90.00
#
_symmetry.space_group_name_H-M   'P 1'
#
loop_
_entity.id
_entity.type
_entity.pdbx_description
1 polymer ?
#
loop_
_entity_poly.entity_id
_entity_poly.type
_entity_poly.pdbx_seq_one_letter_code
_entity_poly.pdbx_strand_id
1 'polypeptide(L)'
;MLPIALKKPSADSMEAEAVKEWLLTWIKYVDKHAKLGGSYDDAATVTKLVDEWGEKESVDFLLSLHNTGIKPRIDRLTGTLGEKHPDTLKLMFDVWLKSNTDPVVVFDMMPIGTKGYLTNGRVRSTGTDGHLTSGPSAPTGTDGHVESVLQRSELWDEIKLDLTQWLEYDVVLGLKRIVEAEKNNVKGPWGLFDPAPFVASVLVQFNAPKDVVGFVEHLRRSEDLKTIVFEMERKIFSGPFPEYPPLFYEKWAEIKLKPLTAYYSMPTANLNKYNSMRPPAEGVLENHCNDFKQFLQYVDDERVTFVNDKDKSVKKDESVKKDETVIEVLLNNWKETTELEAFLNEFGKRGMEDRSRRLLKALDARVTTPPAPKQLSPEKLKALMPRSSATR
;
A
#
# COMPACT_ATOMS: atom_id res chain seq x y z
N MET A 1 -2.56 21.30 40.93
CA MET A 1 -2.22 20.16 41.81
C MET A 1 -3.24 19.07 41.57
N LEU A 2 -2.82 17.91 41.06
CA LEU A 2 -3.65 16.70 41.08
C LEU A 2 -3.68 16.20 42.53
N PRO A 3 -4.83 16.22 43.23
CA PRO A 3 -4.97 15.40 44.41
C PRO A 3 -5.20 13.97 43.91
N ILE A 4 -4.56 12.98 44.52
CA ILE A 4 -4.75 11.54 44.28
C ILE A 4 -3.81 11.02 43.19
N ALA A 5 -2.79 10.28 43.62
CA ALA A 5 -2.06 9.34 42.77
C ALA A 5 -3.08 8.54 41.95
N LEU A 6 -2.88 8.40 40.64
CA LEU A 6 -3.84 7.75 39.75
C LEU A 6 -4.02 6.29 40.21
N LYS A 7 -5.00 6.05 41.08
CA LYS A 7 -5.22 4.75 41.69
C LYS A 7 -5.57 3.79 40.56
N LYS A 8 -4.75 2.76 40.37
CA LYS A 8 -4.98 1.72 39.36
C LYS A 8 -6.43 1.24 39.50
N PRO A 9 -7.24 1.23 38.43
CA PRO A 9 -8.62 0.77 38.53
C PRO A 9 -8.65 -0.67 39.06
N SER A 10 -9.42 -0.88 40.14
CA SER A 10 -9.80 -2.19 40.64
C SER A 10 -10.68 -2.90 39.60
N ALA A 11 -10.68 -4.23 39.57
CA ALA A 11 -11.55 -5.00 38.69
C ALA A 11 -13.06 -4.85 39.03
N ASP A 12 -13.40 -4.20 40.15
CA ASP A 12 -14.78 -3.90 40.52
C ASP A 12 -15.40 -2.84 39.59
N SER A 13 -16.48 -3.20 38.89
CA SER A 13 -17.01 -2.44 37.75
C SER A 13 -17.52 -1.03 38.10
N MET A 14 -17.96 -0.80 39.35
CA MET A 14 -18.40 0.53 39.80
C MET A 14 -17.23 1.50 40.01
N GLU A 15 -16.07 1.02 40.48
CA GLU A 15 -14.89 1.85 40.60
C GLU A 15 -14.26 2.12 39.23
N ALA A 16 -14.29 1.15 38.32
CA ALA A 16 -13.74 1.28 36.98
C ALA A 16 -14.39 2.42 36.16
N GLU A 17 -15.72 2.52 36.15
CA GLU A 17 -16.42 3.60 35.44
C GLU A 17 -16.19 4.98 36.07
N ALA A 18 -16.12 5.05 37.40
CA ALA A 18 -15.79 6.30 38.09
C ALA A 18 -14.36 6.76 37.74
N VAL A 19 -13.39 5.84 37.75
CA VAL A 19 -12.00 6.12 37.34
C VAL A 19 -11.94 6.59 35.89
N LYS A 20 -12.70 5.94 35.00
CA LYS A 20 -12.81 6.30 33.58
C LYS A 20 -13.32 7.73 33.38
N GLU A 21 -14.39 8.12 34.05
CA GLU A 21 -14.95 9.49 33.99
C GLU A 21 -13.99 10.54 34.54
N TRP A 22 -13.28 10.23 35.61
CA TRP A 22 -12.26 11.12 36.19
C TRP A 22 -11.10 11.37 35.21
N LEU A 23 -10.62 10.32 34.56
CA LEU A 23 -9.54 10.45 33.58
C LEU A 23 -9.99 11.14 32.30
N LEU A 24 -11.21 10.87 31.83
CA LEU A 24 -11.80 11.63 30.75
C LEU A 24 -11.84 13.12 31.08
N THR A 25 -12.19 13.45 32.32
CA THR A 25 -12.17 14.83 32.83
C THR A 25 -10.74 15.39 32.88
N TRP A 26 -9.77 14.58 33.30
CA TRP A 26 -8.36 14.98 33.32
C TRP A 26 -7.79 15.23 31.91
N ILE A 27 -8.07 14.37 30.93
CA ILE A 27 -7.66 14.56 29.53
C ILE A 27 -8.27 15.86 28.98
N LYS A 28 -9.57 16.11 29.24
CA LYS A 28 -10.23 17.38 28.86
C LYS A 28 -9.59 18.59 29.54
N TYR A 29 -9.15 18.45 30.79
CA TYR A 29 -8.42 19.50 31.49
C TYR A 29 -7.05 19.77 30.86
N VAL A 30 -6.27 18.72 30.56
CA VAL A 30 -4.98 18.82 29.87
C VAL A 30 -5.14 19.58 28.55
N ASP A 31 -6.15 19.24 27.75
CA ASP A 31 -6.43 19.92 26.48
C ASP A 31 -6.78 21.39 26.67
N LYS A 32 -7.57 21.72 27.70
CA LYS A 32 -7.90 23.11 28.04
C LYS A 32 -6.67 23.88 28.51
N HIS A 33 -5.82 23.25 29.32
CA HIS A 33 -4.59 23.84 29.82
C HIS A 33 -3.61 24.13 28.67
N ALA A 34 -3.44 23.18 27.74
CA ALA A 34 -2.63 23.37 26.54
C ALA A 34 -3.11 24.56 25.69
N LYS A 35 -4.43 24.68 25.47
CA LYS A 35 -5.04 25.80 24.74
C LYS A 35 -4.82 27.17 25.40
N LEU A 36 -4.55 27.20 26.70
CA LEU A 36 -4.26 28.43 27.45
C LEU A 36 -2.74 28.75 27.49
N GLY A 37 -1.92 28.04 26.70
CA GLY A 37 -0.47 28.24 26.62
C GLY A 37 0.33 27.36 27.58
N GLY A 38 -0.29 26.37 28.21
CA GLY A 38 0.40 25.39 29.05
C GLY A 38 1.19 24.36 28.24
N SER A 39 2.35 23.94 28.72
CA SER A 39 3.27 23.01 28.03
C SER A 39 2.99 21.52 28.32
N TYR A 40 1.73 21.08 28.26
CA TYR A 40 1.38 19.67 28.50
C TYR A 40 0.88 19.03 27.21
N ASP A 41 1.77 18.30 26.53
CA ASP A 41 1.53 17.70 25.22
C ASP A 41 1.13 16.22 25.32
N ASP A 42 0.96 15.59 24.16
CA ASP A 42 0.53 14.19 24.03
C ASP A 42 1.58 13.24 24.61
N ALA A 43 2.87 13.57 24.40
CA ALA A 43 3.99 12.79 24.93
C ALA A 43 3.98 12.80 26.47
N ALA A 44 3.85 13.97 27.09
CA ALA A 44 3.76 14.09 28.55
C ALA A 44 2.52 13.37 29.11
N THR A 45 1.41 13.38 28.37
CA THR A 45 0.19 12.65 28.74
C THR A 45 0.43 11.14 28.74
N VAL A 46 1.01 10.62 27.66
CA VAL A 46 1.32 9.19 27.50
C VAL A 46 2.35 8.72 28.52
N THR A 47 3.46 9.44 28.68
CA THR A 47 4.48 9.10 29.68
C THR A 47 3.87 9.04 31.07
N LYS A 48 3.00 9.99 31.42
CA LYS A 48 2.34 9.98 32.73
C LYS A 48 1.40 8.79 32.92
N LEU A 49 0.67 8.37 31.89
CA LEU A 49 -0.18 7.18 31.96
C LEU A 49 0.66 5.92 32.16
N VAL A 50 1.73 5.77 31.37
CA VAL A 50 2.60 4.59 31.42
C VAL A 50 3.36 4.52 32.75
N ASP A 51 3.90 5.63 33.23
CA ASP A 51 4.64 5.69 34.50
C ASP A 51 3.78 5.27 35.70
N GLU A 52 2.49 5.64 35.69
CA GLU A 52 1.58 5.36 36.79
C GLU A 52 0.99 3.94 36.71
N TRP A 53 0.66 3.47 35.50
CA TRP A 53 -0.20 2.29 35.32
C TRP A 53 0.47 1.12 34.63
N GLY A 54 1.55 1.37 33.90
CA GLY A 54 2.17 0.42 32.99
C GLY A 54 1.62 0.54 31.57
N GLU A 55 2.38 -0.03 30.64
CA GLU A 55 2.10 -0.04 29.21
C GLU A 55 0.77 -0.71 28.86
N LYS A 56 0.54 -1.93 29.36
CA LYS A 56 -0.66 -2.72 29.07
C LYS A 56 -1.93 -2.03 29.55
N GLU A 57 -1.93 -1.57 30.80
CA GLU A 57 -3.08 -0.89 31.39
C GLU A 57 -3.38 0.44 30.68
N SER A 58 -2.34 1.14 30.22
CA SER A 58 -2.51 2.35 29.42
C SER A 58 -3.15 2.05 28.06
N VAL A 59 -2.74 0.98 27.39
CA VAL A 59 -3.36 0.49 26.14
C VAL A 59 -4.83 0.16 26.39
N ASP A 60 -5.12 -0.72 27.36
CA ASP A 60 -6.49 -1.15 27.67
C ASP A 60 -7.39 0.05 28.00
N PHE A 61 -6.86 1.01 28.77
CA PHE A 61 -7.58 2.22 29.11
C PHE A 61 -7.90 3.08 27.89
N LEU A 62 -6.91 3.44 27.07
CA LEU A 62 -7.12 4.27 25.88
C LEU A 62 -8.12 3.61 24.92
N LEU A 63 -8.02 2.30 24.73
CA LEU A 63 -8.95 1.56 23.87
C LEU A 63 -10.38 1.52 24.44
N SER A 64 -10.54 1.46 25.77
CA SER A 64 -11.86 1.58 26.40
C SER A 64 -12.55 2.94 26.16
N LEU A 65 -11.76 3.97 25.81
CA LEU A 65 -12.23 5.32 25.50
C LEU A 65 -12.45 5.56 24.01
N HIS A 66 -12.05 4.65 23.13
CA HIS A 66 -12.08 4.86 21.67
C HIS A 66 -13.50 5.13 21.14
N ASN A 67 -14.53 4.53 21.74
CA ASN A 67 -15.93 4.72 21.34
C ASN A 67 -16.64 5.86 22.08
N THR A 68 -15.90 6.76 22.73
CA THR A 68 -16.45 7.93 23.42
C THR A 68 -16.47 9.17 22.53
N GLY A 69 -17.13 10.25 22.98
CA GLY A 69 -17.20 11.52 22.26
C GLY A 69 -15.86 12.26 22.07
N ILE A 70 -14.74 11.69 22.54
CA ILE A 70 -13.39 12.23 22.36
C ILE A 70 -12.50 11.35 21.47
N LYS A 71 -13.08 10.47 20.63
CA LYS A 71 -12.33 9.56 19.73
C LYS A 71 -11.09 10.20 19.07
N PRO A 72 -11.15 11.37 18.41
CA PRO A 72 -9.97 11.93 17.74
C PRO A 72 -8.80 12.27 18.68
N ARG A 73 -9.09 12.50 19.97
CA ARG A 73 -8.06 12.70 21.01
C ARG A 73 -7.43 11.38 21.40
N ILE A 74 -8.25 10.35 21.57
CA ILE A 74 -7.81 9.00 21.92
C ILE A 74 -6.96 8.39 20.81
N ASP A 75 -7.34 8.55 19.55
CA ASP A 75 -6.54 8.10 18.41
C ASP A 75 -5.13 8.70 18.46
N ARG A 76 -5.00 10.02 18.72
CA ARG A 76 -3.70 10.69 18.87
C ARG A 76 -2.87 10.17 20.04
N LEU A 77 -3.50 9.97 21.21
CA LEU A 77 -2.80 9.44 22.39
C LEU A 77 -2.36 7.99 22.17
N THR A 78 -3.17 7.21 21.46
CA THR A 78 -2.90 5.82 21.08
C THR A 78 -1.71 5.73 20.13
N GLY A 79 -1.65 6.59 19.10
CA GLY A 79 -0.48 6.68 18.22
C GLY A 79 0.76 7.18 18.93
N THR A 80 0.64 8.15 19.84
CA THR A 80 1.76 8.64 20.67
C THR A 80 2.28 7.55 21.62
N LEU A 81 1.40 6.68 22.13
CA LEU A 81 1.78 5.52 22.94
C LEU A 81 2.60 4.52 22.13
N GLY A 82 2.13 4.15 20.94
CA GLY A 82 2.89 3.28 20.03
C GLY A 82 4.26 3.85 19.63
N GLU A 83 4.36 5.18 19.47
CA GLU A 83 5.62 5.85 19.17
C GLU A 83 6.60 5.80 20.35
N LYS A 84 6.15 6.18 21.55
CA LYS A 84 7.02 6.27 22.73
C LYS A 84 7.37 4.90 23.32
N HIS A 85 6.51 3.93 23.10
CA HIS A 85 6.62 2.58 23.64
C HIS A 85 6.34 1.56 22.52
N PRO A 86 7.26 1.33 21.56
CA PRO A 86 7.00 0.45 20.41
C PRO A 86 6.59 -0.98 20.77
N ASP A 87 7.02 -1.49 21.93
CA ASP A 87 6.61 -2.80 22.44
C ASP A 87 5.10 -2.86 22.77
N THR A 88 4.46 -1.72 23.03
CA THR A 88 3.00 -1.62 23.22
C THR A 88 2.21 -1.93 21.95
N LEU A 89 2.78 -1.76 20.75
CA LEU A 89 2.07 -2.01 19.49
C LEU A 89 1.60 -3.46 19.38
N LYS A 90 2.39 -4.41 19.89
CA LYS A 90 1.98 -5.82 19.98
C LYS A 90 0.79 -6.02 20.91
N LEU A 91 0.79 -5.35 22.07
CA LEU A 91 -0.33 -5.39 23.02
C LEU A 91 -1.59 -4.76 22.39
N MET A 92 -1.43 -3.64 21.68
CA MET A 92 -2.51 -2.97 20.96
C MET A 92 -3.09 -3.87 19.88
N PHE A 93 -2.24 -4.55 19.09
CA PHE A 93 -2.69 -5.54 18.11
C PHE A 93 -3.48 -6.67 18.75
N ASP A 94 -3.01 -7.25 19.86
CA ASP A 94 -3.75 -8.28 20.57
C ASP A 94 -5.14 -7.82 21.01
N VAL A 95 -5.26 -6.58 21.48
CA VAL A 95 -6.55 -6.01 21.89
C VAL A 95 -7.43 -5.73 20.66
N TRP A 96 -6.90 -5.10 19.61
CA TRP A 96 -7.65 -4.83 18.38
C TRP A 96 -8.12 -6.12 17.69
N LEU A 97 -7.28 -7.16 17.66
CA LEU A 97 -7.63 -8.47 17.14
C LEU A 97 -8.76 -9.11 17.96
N LYS A 98 -8.71 -9.01 19.30
CA LYS A 98 -9.78 -9.50 20.19
C LYS A 98 -11.09 -8.75 19.94
N SER A 99 -11.02 -7.45 19.74
CA SER A 99 -12.18 -6.58 19.48
C SER A 99 -12.66 -6.60 18.02
N ASN A 100 -12.00 -7.35 17.13
CA ASN A 100 -12.26 -7.36 15.69
C ASN A 100 -12.28 -5.95 15.08
N THR A 101 -11.36 -5.10 15.54
CA THR A 101 -11.27 -3.70 15.11
C THR A 101 -10.93 -3.64 13.63
N ASP A 102 -11.64 -2.78 12.90
CA ASP A 102 -11.45 -2.61 11.47
C ASP A 102 -10.01 -2.13 11.15
N PRO A 103 -9.31 -2.74 10.18
CA PRO A 103 -7.94 -2.37 9.80
C PRO A 103 -7.77 -0.89 9.46
N VAL A 104 -8.79 -0.25 8.87
CA VAL A 104 -8.76 1.20 8.58
C VAL A 104 -8.70 2.01 9.88
N VAL A 105 -9.49 1.61 10.87
CA VAL A 105 -9.50 2.27 12.19
C VAL A 105 -8.17 2.04 12.90
N VAL A 106 -7.61 0.83 12.79
CA VAL A 106 -6.26 0.53 13.31
C VAL A 106 -5.20 1.40 12.64
N PHE A 107 -5.28 1.56 11.32
CA PHE A 107 -4.35 2.42 10.58
C PHE A 107 -4.32 3.85 11.12
N ASP A 108 -5.50 4.43 11.36
CA ASP A 108 -5.64 5.79 11.91
C ASP A 108 -5.11 5.93 13.34
N MET A 109 -5.08 4.83 14.12
CA MET A 109 -4.59 4.82 15.51
C MET A 109 -3.08 4.56 15.63
N MET A 110 -2.42 4.09 14.57
CA MET A 110 -0.98 3.84 14.59
C MET A 110 -0.16 5.13 14.49
N PRO A 111 1.14 5.10 14.85
CA PRO A 111 2.01 6.26 14.72
C PRO A 111 2.02 6.81 13.29
N ILE A 112 2.08 5.97 12.25
CA ILE A 112 2.00 6.42 10.85
C ILE A 112 0.74 7.23 10.50
N GLY A 113 -0.44 6.82 11.01
CA GLY A 113 -1.70 7.53 10.76
C GLY A 113 -1.81 8.82 11.56
N THR A 114 -1.30 8.81 12.79
CA THR A 114 -1.40 9.97 13.72
C THR A 114 -0.36 11.05 13.48
N LYS A 115 0.85 10.69 13.04
CA LYS A 115 1.92 11.65 12.72
C LYS A 115 1.66 12.42 11.43
N GLY A 116 0.67 12.02 10.64
CA GLY A 116 0.33 12.68 9.40
C GLY A 116 1.47 12.65 8.38
N TYR A 117 2.38 11.66 8.49
CA TYR A 117 3.52 11.49 7.58
C TYR A 117 3.12 11.50 6.11
N LEU A 118 1.88 11.06 5.84
CA LEU A 118 1.30 10.95 4.52
C LEU A 118 0.48 12.20 4.11
N THR A 119 0.14 13.09 5.05
CA THR A 119 -0.77 14.25 4.86
C THR A 119 -0.06 15.58 4.55
N ASN A 120 0.92 15.60 3.65
CA ASN A 120 1.61 16.85 3.29
C ASN A 120 0.86 17.68 2.24
N GLY A 121 -0.23 18.32 2.67
CA GLY A 121 -0.95 19.33 1.86
C GLY A 121 -2.02 20.10 2.63
N ARG A 122 -2.39 19.63 3.82
CA ARG A 122 -2.94 20.49 4.84
C ARG A 122 -1.99 20.44 6.01
N VAL A 123 -1.19 21.49 6.16
CA VAL A 123 -0.69 21.86 7.47
C VAL A 123 -1.93 21.96 8.36
N ARG A 124 -2.27 20.87 9.07
CA ARG A 124 -2.93 21.01 10.35
C ARG A 124 -1.87 21.74 11.14
N SER A 125 -2.02 23.05 11.21
CA SER A 125 -1.34 23.86 12.20
C SER A 125 -1.61 23.13 13.51
N THR A 126 -0.61 22.39 13.97
CA THR A 126 -0.42 22.15 15.39
C THR A 126 -0.31 23.56 15.94
N GLY A 127 -1.45 24.05 16.44
CA GLY A 127 -1.60 25.41 16.93
C GLY A 127 -0.73 25.58 18.16
N THR A 128 0.54 25.82 17.92
CA THR A 128 1.54 26.33 18.84
C THR A 128 2.47 27.13 17.94
N ASP A 129 2.15 28.42 17.81
CA ASP A 129 3.08 29.54 17.73
C ASP A 129 2.32 30.78 17.27
N GLY A 130 1.70 31.44 18.25
CA GLY A 130 1.21 32.80 18.10
C GLY A 130 2.39 33.76 18.08
N HIS A 131 2.99 33.98 16.91
CA HIS A 131 3.65 35.25 16.62
C HIS A 131 3.64 35.55 15.12
N LEU A 132 2.60 36.27 14.68
CA LEU A 132 2.58 36.91 13.36
C LEU A 132 3.51 38.12 13.39
N THR A 133 4.75 37.94 12.95
CA THR A 133 5.48 39.02 12.27
C THR A 133 5.41 38.76 10.78
N SER A 134 4.64 39.58 10.09
CA SER A 134 4.54 39.66 8.64
C SER A 134 5.90 40.01 8.02
N GLY A 135 6.41 39.14 7.14
CA GLY A 135 7.58 39.34 6.27
C GLY A 135 7.50 38.41 5.04
N PRO A 136 8.02 38.83 3.86
CA PRO A 136 7.33 38.61 2.59
C PRO A 136 7.68 37.29 1.88
N SER A 137 6.65 36.71 1.27
CA SER A 137 6.67 35.90 0.03
C SER A 137 7.77 34.84 -0.09
N ALA A 138 7.51 33.64 0.44
CA ALA A 138 8.21 32.42 -0.01
C ALA A 138 7.53 31.87 -1.29
N PRO A 139 8.32 31.30 -2.23
CA PRO A 139 7.83 30.93 -3.55
C PRO A 139 6.95 29.67 -3.49
N THR A 140 5.85 29.72 -4.23
CA THR A 140 4.99 28.57 -4.55
C THR A 140 5.78 27.51 -5.31
N GLY A 141 6.39 26.59 -4.59
CA GLY A 141 7.09 25.42 -5.14
C GLY A 141 6.83 24.21 -4.25
N THR A 142 5.58 23.72 -4.23
CA THR A 142 5.13 22.60 -3.39
C THR A 142 5.45 21.22 -3.96
N ASP A 143 6.20 21.14 -5.06
CA ASP A 143 6.31 19.92 -5.85
C ASP A 143 7.37 18.91 -5.37
N GLY A 144 8.19 19.23 -4.36
CA GLY A 144 9.29 18.38 -3.90
C GLY A 144 9.22 17.85 -2.47
N HIS A 145 8.12 18.09 -1.72
CA HIS A 145 8.16 17.88 -0.27
C HIS A 145 7.99 16.42 0.16
N VAL A 146 7.11 15.63 -0.47
CA VAL A 146 6.94 14.21 -0.13
C VAL A 146 8.20 13.42 -0.46
N GLU A 147 8.84 13.68 -1.60
CA GLU A 147 10.10 13.04 -1.95
C GLU A 147 11.22 13.42 -0.97
N SER A 148 11.24 14.66 -0.47
CA SER A 148 12.20 15.08 0.58
C SER A 148 11.97 14.42 1.94
N VAL A 149 10.73 14.05 2.27
CA VAL A 149 10.39 13.32 3.50
C VAL A 149 10.74 11.84 3.35
N LEU A 150 10.43 11.24 2.20
CA LEU A 150 10.81 9.86 1.85
C LEU A 150 12.32 9.66 1.66
N GLN A 151 13.09 10.73 1.44
CA GLN A 151 14.55 10.70 1.35
C GLN A 151 15.26 10.73 2.72
N ARG A 152 14.56 11.02 3.82
CA ARG A 152 15.13 10.94 5.17
C ARG A 152 15.09 9.49 5.65
N SER A 153 16.25 8.84 5.68
CA SER A 153 16.36 7.40 6.00
C SER A 153 15.71 7.02 7.34
N GLU A 154 15.89 7.82 8.39
CA GLU A 154 15.38 7.52 9.74
C GLU A 154 13.86 7.49 9.81
N LEU A 155 13.20 8.49 9.22
CA LEU A 155 11.74 8.59 9.21
C LEU A 155 11.11 7.51 8.33
N TRP A 156 11.88 7.01 7.36
CA TRP A 156 11.44 5.95 6.48
C TRP A 156 11.53 4.56 7.09
N ASP A 157 12.56 4.30 7.89
CA ASP A 157 12.64 3.07 8.69
C ASP A 157 11.46 2.99 9.69
N GLU A 158 11.05 4.12 10.28
CA GLU A 158 9.85 4.21 11.11
C GLU A 158 8.57 3.90 10.32
N ILE A 159 8.35 4.55 9.16
CA ILE A 159 7.16 4.31 8.34
C ILE A 159 7.13 2.85 7.85
N LYS A 160 8.27 2.30 7.44
CA LYS A 160 8.36 0.90 7.01
C LYS A 160 7.99 -0.04 8.16
N LEU A 161 8.50 0.22 9.37
CA LEU A 161 8.18 -0.58 10.55
C LEU A 161 6.68 -0.54 10.84
N ASP A 162 6.08 0.65 10.91
CA ASP A 162 4.65 0.83 11.19
C ASP A 162 3.77 0.15 10.13
N LEU A 163 4.10 0.30 8.84
CA LEU A 163 3.37 -0.37 7.75
C LEU A 163 3.49 -1.88 7.83
N THR A 164 4.69 -2.40 8.10
CA THR A 164 4.92 -3.84 8.23
C THR A 164 4.09 -4.41 9.38
N GLN A 165 4.09 -3.72 10.52
CA GLN A 165 3.30 -4.10 11.69
C GLN A 165 1.79 -4.05 11.42
N TRP A 166 1.30 -3.02 10.73
CA TRP A 166 -0.10 -2.93 10.30
C TRP A 166 -0.51 -4.08 9.39
N LEU A 167 0.36 -4.45 8.46
CA LEU A 167 0.13 -5.54 7.53
C LEU A 167 0.08 -6.89 8.24
N GLU A 168 0.97 -7.11 9.20
CA GLU A 168 0.90 -8.28 10.09
C GLU A 168 -0.45 -8.33 10.81
N TYR A 169 -0.92 -7.21 11.34
CA TYR A 169 -2.23 -7.12 11.96
C TYR A 169 -3.37 -7.50 11.00
N ASP A 170 -3.42 -6.91 9.80
CA ASP A 170 -4.51 -7.14 8.85
C ASP A 170 -4.54 -8.59 8.35
N VAL A 171 -3.38 -9.18 8.06
CA VAL A 171 -3.25 -10.58 7.67
C VAL A 171 -3.74 -11.50 8.80
N VAL A 172 -3.32 -11.26 10.05
CA VAL A 172 -3.75 -12.06 11.20
C VAL A 172 -5.26 -11.92 11.44
N LEU A 173 -5.82 -10.72 11.29
CA LEU A 173 -7.26 -10.48 11.40
C LEU A 173 -8.04 -11.21 10.30
N GLY A 174 -7.58 -11.14 9.06
CA GLY A 174 -8.16 -11.86 7.92
C GLY A 174 -8.20 -13.36 8.16
N LEU A 175 -7.09 -13.96 8.61
CA LEU A 175 -7.02 -15.38 8.98
C LEU A 175 -7.99 -15.73 10.11
N LYS A 176 -8.07 -14.90 11.16
CA LYS A 176 -9.01 -15.12 12.27
C LYS A 176 -10.46 -15.13 11.79
N ARG A 177 -10.84 -14.20 10.90
CA ARG A 177 -12.18 -14.12 10.31
C ARG A 177 -12.51 -15.35 9.45
N ILE A 178 -11.55 -15.89 8.70
CA ILE A 178 -11.72 -17.12 7.92
C ILE A 178 -12.01 -18.30 8.84
N VAL A 179 -11.18 -18.51 9.87
CA VAL A 179 -11.37 -19.61 10.84
C VAL A 179 -12.72 -19.51 11.54
N GLU A 180 -13.18 -18.31 11.88
CA GLU A 180 -14.48 -18.08 12.50
C GLU A 180 -15.65 -18.32 11.53
N ALA A 181 -15.53 -17.90 10.27
CA ALA A 181 -16.51 -18.18 9.23
C ALA A 181 -16.64 -19.69 8.94
N GLU A 182 -15.51 -20.42 8.91
CA GLU A 182 -15.50 -21.89 8.77
C GLU A 182 -16.20 -22.58 9.95
N LYS A 183 -15.92 -22.15 11.19
CA LYS A 183 -16.62 -22.65 12.39
C LYS A 183 -18.12 -22.43 12.33
N ASN A 184 -18.55 -21.31 11.76
CA ASN A 184 -19.95 -20.92 11.63
C ASN A 184 -20.61 -21.44 10.34
N ASN A 185 -19.91 -22.25 9.53
CA ASN A 185 -20.39 -22.81 8.27
C ASN A 185 -20.88 -21.75 7.26
N VAL A 186 -20.31 -20.54 7.34
CA VAL A 186 -20.63 -19.41 6.45
C VAL A 186 -19.74 -19.50 5.21
N LYS A 187 -20.32 -19.89 4.07
CA LYS A 187 -19.64 -19.82 2.76
C LYS A 187 -19.71 -18.39 2.24
N GLY A 188 -18.61 -17.64 2.34
CA GLY A 188 -18.47 -16.29 1.78
C GLY A 188 -17.12 -16.11 1.07
N PRO A 189 -16.97 -15.10 0.19
CA PRO A 189 -15.74 -14.82 -0.54
C PRO A 189 -14.75 -14.09 0.37
N TRP A 190 -14.33 -14.72 1.46
CA TRP A 190 -13.32 -14.17 2.36
C TRP A 190 -11.94 -14.47 1.76
N GLY A 191 -11.49 -13.59 0.86
CA GLY A 191 -10.08 -13.56 0.48
C GLY A 191 -9.23 -13.23 1.71
N LEU A 192 -8.03 -13.83 1.82
CA LEU A 192 -7.11 -13.70 2.95
C LEU A 192 -6.66 -12.27 3.29
N PHE A 193 -7.03 -11.29 2.47
CA PHE A 193 -6.64 -9.88 2.55
C PHE A 193 -7.46 -9.16 1.46
N ASP A 194 -8.33 -8.19 1.80
CA ASP A 194 -8.82 -7.23 0.81
C ASP A 194 -8.04 -5.93 1.01
N PRO A 195 -7.06 -5.63 0.14
CA PRO A 195 -6.29 -4.40 0.24
C PRO A 195 -7.12 -3.15 -0.05
N ALA A 196 -8.37 -3.27 -0.50
CA ALA A 196 -9.18 -2.10 -0.89
C ALA A 196 -9.32 -1.05 0.22
N PRO A 197 -9.66 -1.39 1.48
CA PRO A 197 -9.79 -0.39 2.54
C PRO A 197 -8.44 0.27 2.85
N PHE A 198 -7.34 -0.50 2.83
CA PHE A 198 -5.99 0.06 2.99
C PHE A 198 -5.63 1.04 1.88
N VAL A 199 -5.80 0.63 0.63
CA VAL A 199 -5.51 1.48 -0.53
C VAL A 199 -6.36 2.75 -0.45
N ALA A 200 -7.64 2.64 -0.12
CA ALA A 200 -8.50 3.80 0.09
C ALA A 200 -7.97 4.71 1.21
N SER A 201 -7.58 4.14 2.36
CA SER A 201 -7.00 4.89 3.48
C SER A 201 -5.71 5.59 3.08
N VAL A 202 -4.81 4.92 2.36
CA VAL A 202 -3.56 5.51 1.86
C VAL A 202 -3.88 6.65 0.89
N LEU A 203 -4.77 6.42 -0.09
CA LEU A 203 -5.14 7.41 -1.09
C LEU A 203 -5.71 8.69 -0.49
N VAL A 204 -6.50 8.61 0.58
CA VAL A 204 -7.06 9.81 1.24
C VAL A 204 -6.02 10.61 2.03
N GLN A 205 -4.85 10.04 2.34
CA GLN A 205 -3.80 10.80 3.03
C GLN A 205 -3.04 11.71 2.06
N PHE A 206 -2.90 11.31 0.80
CA PHE A 206 -2.12 12.07 -0.18
C PHE A 206 -2.96 13.13 -0.89
N ASN A 207 -2.40 14.32 -1.07
CA ASN A 207 -3.10 15.44 -1.71
C ASN A 207 -2.89 15.48 -3.22
N ALA A 208 -1.83 14.83 -3.73
CA ALA A 208 -1.56 14.74 -5.15
C ALA A 208 -1.34 13.28 -5.58
N PRO A 209 -1.90 12.85 -6.73
CA PRO A 209 -1.69 11.51 -7.27
C PRO A 209 -0.21 11.11 -7.42
N LYS A 210 0.65 12.07 -7.78
CA LYS A 210 2.11 11.85 -7.89
C LYS A 210 2.76 11.43 -6.57
N ASP A 211 2.23 11.89 -5.43
CA ASP A 211 2.79 11.57 -4.12
C ASP A 211 2.49 10.12 -3.75
N VAL A 212 1.29 9.63 -4.12
CA VAL A 212 0.94 8.22 -4.00
C VAL A 212 1.84 7.36 -4.88
N VAL A 213 2.07 7.75 -6.14
CA VAL A 213 2.96 7.00 -7.05
C VAL A 213 4.37 6.96 -6.48
N GLY A 214 4.89 8.10 -6.01
CA GLY A 214 6.18 8.17 -5.32
C GLY A 214 6.25 7.27 -4.09
N PHE A 215 5.19 7.23 -3.29
CA PHE A 215 5.07 6.35 -2.12
C PHE A 215 5.05 4.86 -2.50
N VAL A 216 4.18 4.46 -3.44
CA VAL A 216 4.06 3.08 -3.92
C VAL A 216 5.38 2.59 -4.52
N GLU A 217 6.06 3.45 -5.29
CA GLU A 217 7.37 3.15 -5.87
C GLU A 217 8.47 3.09 -4.81
N HIS A 218 8.35 3.86 -3.73
CA HIS A 218 9.24 3.71 -2.60
C HIS A 218 9.02 2.35 -1.91
N LEU A 219 7.76 1.97 -1.65
CA LEU A 219 7.42 0.66 -1.09
C LEU A 219 7.92 -0.50 -1.96
N ARG A 220 7.92 -0.34 -3.30
CA ARG A 220 8.42 -1.32 -4.27
C ARG A 220 9.88 -1.74 -4.02
N ARG A 221 10.68 -0.86 -3.41
CA ARG A 221 12.09 -1.14 -3.07
C ARG A 221 12.23 -2.14 -1.91
N SER A 222 11.16 -2.35 -1.14
CA SER A 222 11.15 -3.32 -0.04
C SER A 222 10.72 -4.69 -0.55
N GLU A 223 11.60 -5.69 -0.41
CA GLU A 223 11.31 -7.08 -0.78
C GLU A 223 10.08 -7.62 -0.03
N ASP A 224 9.96 -7.27 1.25
CA ASP A 224 8.89 -7.73 2.14
C ASP A 224 7.51 -7.18 1.76
N LEU A 225 7.46 -6.08 1.01
CA LEU A 225 6.21 -5.36 0.68
C LEU A 225 5.78 -5.55 -0.78
N LYS A 226 6.49 -6.36 -1.57
CA LYS A 226 6.20 -6.54 -3.01
C LYS A 226 4.76 -6.94 -3.29
N THR A 227 4.21 -7.86 -2.51
CA THR A 227 2.82 -8.32 -2.67
C THR A 227 1.83 -7.19 -2.40
N ILE A 228 2.11 -6.32 -1.42
CA ILE A 228 1.25 -5.19 -1.10
C ILE A 228 1.34 -4.11 -2.17
N VAL A 229 2.55 -3.76 -2.59
CA VAL A 229 2.78 -2.81 -3.69
C VAL A 229 2.01 -3.25 -4.92
N PHE A 230 2.11 -4.53 -5.26
CA PHE A 230 1.39 -5.11 -6.37
C PHE A 230 -0.12 -4.93 -6.26
N GLU A 231 -0.67 -5.23 -5.08
CA GLU A 231 -2.09 -5.09 -4.82
C GLU A 231 -2.54 -3.62 -4.77
N MET A 232 -1.71 -2.72 -4.24
CA MET A 232 -1.97 -1.28 -4.25
C MET A 232 -2.06 -0.77 -5.69
N GLU A 233 -1.07 -1.06 -6.51
CA GLU A 233 -1.06 -0.69 -7.94
C GLU A 233 -2.29 -1.24 -8.62
N ARG A 234 -2.55 -2.54 -8.47
CA ARG A 234 -3.73 -3.18 -9.06
C ARG A 234 -5.03 -2.47 -8.69
N LYS A 235 -5.20 -2.14 -7.40
CA LYS A 235 -6.39 -1.43 -6.92
C LYS A 235 -6.45 0.00 -7.45
N ILE A 236 -5.34 0.73 -7.47
CA ILE A 236 -5.27 2.09 -8.02
C ILE A 236 -5.65 2.09 -9.50
N PHE A 237 -5.07 1.21 -10.31
CA PHE A 237 -5.38 1.08 -11.73
C PHE A 237 -6.82 0.62 -11.99
N SER A 238 -7.35 -0.28 -11.16
CA SER A 238 -8.75 -0.74 -11.29
C SER A 238 -9.79 0.23 -10.70
N GLY A 239 -9.32 1.24 -9.98
CA GLY A 239 -10.15 2.20 -9.27
C GLY A 239 -10.71 3.28 -10.20
N PRO A 240 -11.59 4.15 -9.70
CA PRO A 240 -12.18 5.24 -10.46
C PRO A 240 -11.21 6.43 -10.67
N PHE A 241 -9.89 6.17 -10.75
CA PHE A 241 -8.85 7.19 -10.71
C PHE A 241 -8.02 7.19 -12.01
N PRO A 242 -8.54 7.73 -13.13
CA PRO A 242 -7.89 7.70 -14.43
C PRO A 242 -6.57 8.50 -14.50
N GLU A 243 -6.28 9.34 -13.51
CA GLU A 243 -5.08 10.16 -13.42
C GLU A 243 -3.82 9.39 -12.96
N TYR A 244 -3.96 8.22 -12.34
CA TYR A 244 -2.82 7.46 -11.83
C TYR A 244 -2.05 6.64 -12.87
N PRO A 245 -2.70 5.93 -13.81
CA PRO A 245 -1.97 5.11 -14.78
C PRO A 245 -0.86 5.86 -15.53
N PRO A 246 -1.09 7.08 -16.08
CA PRO A 246 -0.02 7.83 -16.74
C PRO A 246 1.19 8.13 -15.84
N LEU A 247 0.94 8.45 -14.57
CA LEU A 247 1.99 8.76 -13.59
C LEU A 247 2.79 7.50 -13.21
N PHE A 248 2.13 6.35 -13.09
CA PHE A 248 2.83 5.08 -12.91
C PHE A 248 3.70 4.75 -14.13
N TYR A 249 3.22 4.95 -15.35
CA TYR A 249 4.03 4.70 -16.55
C TYR A 249 5.24 5.62 -16.64
N GLU A 250 5.09 6.91 -16.33
CA GLU A 250 6.21 7.86 -16.25
C GLU A 250 7.24 7.38 -15.22
N LYS A 251 6.79 7.02 -14.02
CA LYS A 251 7.69 6.60 -12.94
C LYS A 251 8.34 5.24 -13.21
N TRP A 252 7.60 4.28 -13.75
CA TRP A 252 8.12 2.99 -14.22
C TRP A 252 9.17 3.17 -15.28
N ALA A 253 9.00 4.17 -16.17
CA ALA A 253 9.98 4.47 -17.18
C ALA A 253 11.26 5.09 -16.60
N GLU A 254 11.10 6.01 -15.64
CA GLU A 254 12.23 6.58 -14.88
C GLU A 254 13.08 5.50 -14.21
N ILE A 255 12.43 4.50 -13.58
CA ILE A 255 13.11 3.40 -12.86
C ILE A 255 13.46 2.21 -13.76
N LYS A 256 13.17 2.28 -15.06
CA LYS A 256 13.40 1.22 -16.04
C LYS A 256 12.76 -0.12 -15.66
N LEU A 257 11.51 -0.08 -15.20
CA LEU A 257 10.78 -1.27 -14.75
C LEU A 257 10.55 -2.23 -15.93
N LYS A 258 10.79 -3.52 -15.74
CA LYS A 258 10.60 -4.49 -16.83
C LYS A 258 9.12 -4.54 -17.24
N PRO A 259 8.80 -4.57 -18.55
CA PRO A 259 7.43 -4.70 -19.04
C PRO A 259 6.63 -5.83 -18.42
N LEU A 260 7.25 -7.00 -18.20
CA LEU A 260 6.59 -8.13 -17.55
C LEU A 260 6.15 -7.77 -16.12
N THR A 261 6.99 -7.08 -15.35
CA THR A 261 6.68 -6.65 -13.98
C THR A 261 5.58 -5.60 -13.96
N ALA A 262 5.67 -4.59 -14.85
CA ALA A 262 4.64 -3.57 -15.03
C ALA A 262 3.28 -4.18 -15.42
N TYR A 263 3.28 -5.14 -16.35
CA TYR A 263 2.07 -5.80 -16.82
C TYR A 263 1.30 -6.48 -15.70
N TYR A 264 2.00 -7.20 -14.80
CA TYR A 264 1.32 -7.87 -13.71
C TYR A 264 0.54 -6.88 -12.83
N SER A 265 1.07 -5.67 -12.61
CA SER A 265 0.43 -4.64 -11.78
C SER A 265 -0.85 -4.08 -12.41
N MET A 266 -1.13 -4.39 -13.67
CA MET A 266 -2.29 -3.89 -14.37
C MET A 266 -3.54 -4.76 -14.19
N PRO A 267 -4.75 -4.17 -14.24
CA PRO A 267 -6.00 -4.91 -14.19
C PRO A 267 -6.11 -5.95 -15.32
N THR A 268 -5.53 -5.65 -16.49
CA THR A 268 -5.51 -6.52 -17.67
C THR A 268 -4.79 -7.85 -17.43
N ALA A 269 -3.84 -7.93 -16.48
CA ALA A 269 -3.22 -9.20 -16.12
C ALA A 269 -4.21 -10.21 -15.53
N ASN A 270 -5.35 -9.74 -15.01
CA ASN A 270 -6.42 -10.59 -14.47
C ASN A 270 -7.52 -10.95 -15.48
N LEU A 271 -7.43 -10.56 -16.75
CA LEU A 271 -8.38 -10.98 -17.81
C LEU A 271 -8.50 -12.52 -17.85
N ASN A 272 -7.38 -13.20 -17.60
CA ASN A 272 -7.22 -14.43 -16.80
C ASN A 272 -8.48 -15.11 -16.27
N LYS A 273 -9.06 -14.43 -15.27
CA LYS A 273 -10.15 -14.93 -14.42
C LYS A 273 -11.52 -14.58 -14.97
N TYR A 274 -11.64 -13.55 -15.80
CA TYR A 274 -12.92 -13.01 -16.28
C TYR A 274 -13.48 -13.76 -17.49
N ASN A 275 -12.63 -14.28 -18.37
CA ASN A 275 -13.07 -15.00 -19.57
C ASN A 275 -13.76 -16.34 -19.26
N SER A 276 -13.59 -16.89 -18.06
CA SER A 276 -14.24 -18.16 -17.70
C SER A 276 -15.73 -18.03 -17.32
N MET A 277 -16.33 -16.82 -17.24
CA MET A 277 -17.67 -16.67 -16.66
C MET A 277 -18.74 -15.89 -17.44
N ARG A 278 -18.44 -15.11 -18.49
CA ARG A 278 -19.40 -14.48 -19.46
C ARG A 278 -18.66 -13.37 -20.23
N PRO A 279 -19.16 -12.92 -21.39
CA PRO A 279 -18.64 -11.69 -22.01
C PRO A 279 -18.74 -10.53 -21.01
N PRO A 280 -17.65 -9.78 -20.75
CA PRO A 280 -17.68 -8.65 -19.85
C PRO A 280 -18.64 -7.58 -20.36
N ALA A 281 -19.24 -6.81 -19.45
CA ALA A 281 -20.03 -5.65 -19.83
C ALA A 281 -19.17 -4.70 -20.70
N GLU A 282 -19.77 -4.06 -21.70
CA GLU A 282 -19.07 -3.30 -22.73
C GLU A 282 -18.10 -2.24 -22.15
N GLY A 283 -18.47 -1.58 -21.05
CA GLY A 283 -17.61 -0.61 -20.36
C GLY A 283 -16.39 -1.23 -19.66
N VAL A 284 -16.47 -2.48 -19.20
CA VAL A 284 -15.32 -3.17 -18.59
C VAL A 284 -14.27 -3.51 -19.64
N LEU A 285 -14.73 -3.99 -20.81
CA LEU A 285 -13.85 -4.29 -21.94
C LEU A 285 -13.17 -3.04 -22.50
N GLU A 286 -13.88 -1.91 -22.53
CA GLU A 286 -13.31 -0.62 -22.95
C GLU A 286 -12.18 -0.17 -22.02
N ASN A 287 -12.38 -0.22 -20.70
CA ASN A 287 -11.36 0.12 -19.72
C ASN A 287 -10.12 -0.77 -19.88
N HIS A 288 -10.29 -2.08 -20.04
CA HIS A 288 -9.17 -2.99 -20.28
C HIS A 288 -8.42 -2.71 -21.58
N CYS A 289 -9.12 -2.34 -22.65
CA CYS A 289 -8.48 -1.94 -23.89
C CYS A 289 -7.68 -0.63 -23.69
N ASN A 290 -8.21 0.33 -22.94
CA ASN A 290 -7.53 1.58 -22.65
C ASN A 290 -6.26 1.35 -21.80
N ASP A 291 -6.35 0.53 -20.75
CA ASP A 291 -5.19 0.11 -19.96
C ASP A 291 -4.13 -0.55 -20.86
N PHE A 292 -4.56 -1.50 -21.69
CA PHE A 292 -3.64 -2.20 -22.59
C PHE A 292 -2.99 -1.26 -23.63
N LYS A 293 -3.71 -0.25 -24.14
CA LYS A 293 -3.11 0.81 -24.98
C LYS A 293 -1.99 1.54 -24.25
N GLN A 294 -2.22 1.95 -23.01
CA GLN A 294 -1.20 2.66 -22.23
C GLN A 294 0.01 1.77 -21.91
N PHE A 295 -0.19 0.48 -21.66
CA PHE A 295 0.91 -0.47 -21.55
C PHE A 295 1.73 -0.62 -22.82
N LEU A 296 1.07 -0.72 -23.98
CA LEU A 296 1.79 -0.79 -25.26
C LEU A 296 2.61 0.48 -25.49
N GLN A 297 2.08 1.64 -25.14
CA GLN A 297 2.79 2.91 -25.17
C GLN A 297 4.02 2.88 -24.24
N TYR A 298 3.83 2.44 -23.00
CA TYR A 298 4.93 2.25 -22.04
C TYR A 298 6.04 1.34 -22.58
N VAL A 299 5.69 0.18 -23.17
CA VAL A 299 6.65 -0.74 -23.80
C VAL A 299 7.37 -0.08 -24.97
N ASP A 300 6.68 0.78 -25.71
CA ASP A 300 7.26 1.50 -26.83
C ASP A 300 8.26 2.58 -26.39
N ASP A 301 7.99 3.26 -25.27
CA ASP A 301 8.77 4.36 -24.70
C ASP A 301 10.00 3.88 -23.91
N GLU A 302 9.85 2.85 -23.06
CA GLU A 302 10.92 2.31 -22.20
C GLU A 302 12.18 1.91 -22.97
N ARG A 303 12.02 1.41 -24.21
CA ARG A 303 13.15 0.91 -24.99
C ARG A 303 13.87 1.96 -25.83
N VAL A 304 13.43 3.22 -25.82
CA VAL A 304 14.28 4.34 -26.28
C VAL A 304 15.51 4.49 -25.37
N THR A 305 15.46 4.02 -24.11
CA THR A 305 16.55 4.19 -23.13
C THR A 305 17.39 2.92 -22.86
N PHE A 306 16.95 1.73 -23.26
CA PHE A 306 17.72 0.48 -23.13
C PHE A 306 18.67 0.20 -24.30
N VAL A 307 18.53 0.93 -25.41
CA VAL A 307 19.36 0.76 -26.62
C VAL A 307 20.39 1.88 -26.70
N ASN A 308 21.51 1.71 -25.98
CA ASN A 308 22.87 2.12 -26.35
C ASN A 308 23.83 1.41 -25.38
N ASP A 309 24.86 0.68 -25.80
CA ASP A 309 26.04 1.31 -26.42
C ASP A 309 26.91 0.39 -27.30
N LYS A 310 26.50 -0.85 -27.65
CA LYS A 310 27.41 -1.81 -28.31
C LYS A 310 26.99 -2.46 -29.63
N ASP A 311 25.75 -2.33 -30.09
CA ASP A 311 25.33 -2.96 -31.36
C ASP A 311 24.56 -2.00 -32.25
N LYS A 312 25.29 -1.27 -33.10
CA LYS A 312 24.72 -0.33 -34.09
C LYS A 312 24.38 -0.96 -35.45
N SER A 313 24.46 -2.29 -35.61
CA SER A 313 24.37 -2.92 -36.93
C SER A 313 23.27 -3.96 -37.11
N VAL A 314 22.05 -3.77 -36.58
CA VAL A 314 20.86 -4.50 -37.08
C VAL A 314 19.60 -3.63 -36.95
N LYS A 315 19.33 -2.78 -37.95
CA LYS A 315 18.03 -2.08 -38.12
C LYS A 315 16.95 -3.01 -38.70
N LYS A 316 16.95 -4.30 -38.35
CA LYS A 316 15.84 -5.19 -38.70
C LYS A 316 14.80 -5.09 -37.59
N ASP A 317 13.82 -4.24 -37.90
CA ASP A 317 12.48 -4.10 -37.38
C ASP A 317 12.32 -4.18 -35.85
N GLU A 318 12.77 -3.15 -35.15
CA GLU A 318 12.58 -2.98 -33.69
C GLU A 318 11.11 -3.14 -33.28
N SER A 319 10.17 -2.81 -34.18
CA SER A 319 8.73 -2.98 -33.96
C SER A 319 8.34 -4.46 -33.74
N VAL A 320 8.98 -5.39 -34.46
CA VAL A 320 8.72 -6.83 -34.36
C VAL A 320 9.22 -7.39 -33.03
N LYS A 321 10.41 -6.98 -32.57
CA LYS A 321 10.94 -7.39 -31.25
C LYS A 321 10.11 -6.84 -30.08
N LYS A 322 9.51 -5.65 -30.25
CA LYS A 322 8.56 -5.06 -29.28
C LYS A 322 7.31 -5.94 -29.17
N ASP A 323 6.74 -6.31 -30.32
CA ASP A 323 5.56 -7.16 -30.39
C ASP A 323 5.83 -8.57 -29.83
N GLU A 324 7.00 -9.17 -30.09
CA GLU A 324 7.41 -10.44 -29.48
C GLU A 324 7.48 -10.39 -27.95
N THR A 325 8.02 -9.30 -27.39
CA THR A 325 8.11 -9.12 -25.92
C THR A 325 6.73 -9.01 -25.30
N VAL A 326 5.83 -8.25 -25.93
CA VAL A 326 4.42 -8.14 -25.50
C VAL A 326 3.76 -9.51 -25.55
N ILE A 327 3.94 -10.27 -26.64
CA ILE A 327 3.39 -11.63 -26.76
C ILE A 327 3.96 -12.59 -25.71
N GLU A 328 5.24 -12.52 -25.36
CA GLU A 328 5.80 -13.31 -24.26
C GLU A 328 5.14 -12.99 -22.92
N VAL A 329 4.90 -11.70 -22.64
CA VAL A 329 4.20 -11.26 -21.43
C VAL A 329 2.76 -11.75 -21.40
N LEU A 330 2.04 -11.65 -22.53
CA LEU A 330 0.65 -12.10 -22.64
C LEU A 330 0.54 -13.62 -22.53
N LEU A 331 1.39 -14.38 -23.23
CA LEU A 331 1.38 -15.85 -23.17
C LEU A 331 1.67 -16.41 -21.78
N ASN A 332 2.45 -15.72 -20.95
CA ASN A 332 2.68 -16.13 -19.56
C ASN A 332 1.43 -15.99 -18.67
N ASN A 333 0.45 -15.21 -19.10
CA ASN A 333 -0.75 -14.91 -18.32
C ASN A 333 -1.99 -15.62 -18.86
N TRP A 334 -2.02 -15.90 -20.16
CA TRP A 334 -3.17 -16.50 -20.82
C TRP A 334 -3.08 -18.02 -20.87
N LYS A 335 -4.12 -18.70 -20.33
CA LYS A 335 -4.18 -20.17 -20.29
C LYS A 335 -4.38 -20.78 -21.68
N GLU A 336 -5.18 -20.13 -22.52
CA GLU A 336 -5.51 -20.58 -23.87
C GLU A 336 -5.18 -19.49 -24.89
N THR A 337 -4.51 -19.86 -25.98
CA THR A 337 -4.12 -18.93 -27.04
C THR A 337 -5.34 -18.36 -27.77
N THR A 338 -6.42 -19.13 -27.87
CA THR A 338 -7.70 -18.73 -28.48
C THR A 338 -8.37 -17.56 -27.76
N GLU A 339 -8.31 -17.53 -26.42
CA GLU A 339 -8.81 -16.41 -25.63
C GLU A 339 -8.00 -15.14 -25.93
N LEU A 340 -6.67 -15.26 -26.01
CA LEU A 340 -5.78 -14.15 -26.30
C LEU A 340 -6.01 -13.60 -27.71
N GLU A 341 -6.20 -14.47 -28.69
CA GLU A 341 -6.58 -14.09 -30.06
C GLU A 341 -7.91 -13.33 -30.09
N ALA A 342 -8.94 -13.80 -29.37
CA ALA A 342 -10.23 -13.13 -29.29
C ALA A 342 -10.09 -11.71 -28.72
N PHE A 343 -9.31 -11.56 -27.64
CA PHE A 343 -8.98 -10.26 -27.06
C PHE A 343 -8.25 -9.35 -28.04
N LEU A 344 -7.19 -9.83 -28.70
CA LEU A 344 -6.42 -9.02 -29.66
C LEU A 344 -7.28 -8.59 -30.85
N ASN A 345 -8.16 -9.45 -31.36
CA ASN A 345 -9.09 -9.09 -32.42
C ASN A 345 -10.04 -7.97 -31.99
N GLU A 346 -10.61 -8.06 -30.80
CA GLU A 346 -11.51 -7.05 -30.25
C GLU A 346 -10.79 -5.73 -29.95
N PHE A 347 -9.56 -5.82 -29.44
CA PHE A 347 -8.65 -4.68 -29.28
C PHE A 347 -8.39 -3.97 -30.61
N GLY A 348 -8.21 -4.74 -31.69
CA GLY A 348 -8.04 -4.22 -33.05
C GLY A 348 -9.22 -3.37 -33.50
N LYS A 349 -10.45 -3.87 -33.34
CA LYS A 349 -11.70 -3.16 -33.71
C LYS A 349 -11.87 -1.82 -32.99
N ARG A 350 -11.19 -1.63 -31.85
CA ARG A 350 -11.24 -0.41 -31.02
C ARG A 350 -10.14 0.61 -31.37
N GLY A 351 -9.74 0.63 -32.65
CA GLY A 351 -8.82 1.63 -33.21
C GLY A 351 -7.33 1.27 -33.16
N MET A 352 -6.99 0.00 -32.94
CA MET A 352 -5.59 -0.47 -32.87
C MET A 352 -5.32 -1.60 -33.87
N GLU A 353 -6.00 -1.58 -35.01
CA GLU A 353 -6.00 -2.65 -36.02
C GLU A 353 -4.59 -3.09 -36.43
N ASP A 354 -3.71 -2.13 -36.76
CA ASP A 354 -2.35 -2.44 -37.20
C ASP A 354 -1.51 -3.08 -36.10
N ARG A 355 -1.60 -2.58 -34.87
CA ARG A 355 -0.86 -3.13 -33.72
C ARG A 355 -1.40 -4.52 -33.35
N SER A 356 -2.72 -4.67 -33.32
CA SER A 356 -3.38 -5.96 -33.12
C SER A 356 -2.94 -6.99 -34.17
N ARG A 357 -2.93 -6.62 -35.46
CA ARG A 357 -2.48 -7.50 -36.55
C ARG A 357 -1.03 -7.94 -36.37
N ARG A 358 -0.14 -7.04 -35.93
CA ARG A 358 1.26 -7.41 -35.65
C ARG A 358 1.39 -8.34 -34.45
N LEU A 359 0.65 -8.08 -33.37
CA LEU A 359 0.62 -8.94 -32.19
C LEU A 359 0.07 -10.34 -32.53
N LEU A 360 -1.03 -10.43 -33.30
CA LEU A 360 -1.58 -11.70 -33.79
C LEU A 360 -0.56 -12.47 -34.65
N LYS A 361 0.16 -11.77 -35.53
CA LYS A 361 1.24 -12.39 -36.32
C LYS A 361 2.39 -12.90 -35.45
N ALA A 362 2.77 -12.15 -34.43
CA ALA A 362 3.81 -12.56 -33.47
C ALA A 362 3.35 -13.75 -32.60
N LEU A 363 2.06 -13.79 -32.23
CA LEU A 363 1.43 -14.90 -31.53
C LEU A 363 1.46 -16.17 -32.39
N ASP A 364 1.01 -16.09 -33.64
CA ASP A 364 1.04 -17.21 -34.59
C ASP A 364 2.46 -17.74 -34.80
N ALA A 365 3.44 -16.85 -34.99
CA ALA A 365 4.84 -17.24 -35.11
C ALA A 365 5.36 -17.98 -33.87
N ARG A 366 4.89 -17.60 -32.67
CA ARG A 366 5.30 -18.20 -31.40
C ARG A 366 4.64 -19.56 -31.14
N VAL A 367 3.39 -19.72 -31.56
CA VAL A 367 2.64 -20.99 -31.48
C VAL A 367 3.17 -21.99 -32.50
N THR A 368 3.41 -21.55 -33.74
CA THR A 368 3.90 -22.42 -34.82
C THR A 368 5.35 -22.83 -34.64
N THR A 369 6.18 -21.95 -34.06
CA THR A 369 7.59 -22.21 -33.77
C THR A 369 7.88 -21.93 -32.30
N PRO A 370 7.58 -22.89 -31.39
CA PRO A 370 7.87 -22.71 -29.98
C PRO A 370 9.38 -22.47 -29.78
N PRO A 371 9.77 -21.56 -28.87
CA PRO A 371 11.18 -21.41 -28.54
C PRO A 371 11.70 -22.77 -28.06
N ALA A 372 12.87 -23.18 -28.56
CA ALA A 372 13.52 -24.37 -28.04
C ALA A 372 13.55 -24.26 -26.51
N PRO A 373 13.14 -25.31 -25.77
CA PRO A 373 13.12 -25.26 -24.32
C PRO A 373 14.48 -24.79 -23.85
N LYS A 374 14.53 -23.73 -23.02
CA LYS A 374 15.78 -23.19 -22.49
C LYS A 374 16.48 -24.31 -21.73
N GLN A 375 17.38 -25.03 -22.41
CA GLN A 375 18.22 -26.02 -21.77
C GLN A 375 19.09 -25.24 -20.77
N LEU A 376 18.83 -25.44 -19.49
CA LEU A 376 19.70 -24.94 -18.44
C LEU A 376 21.10 -25.48 -18.74
N SER A 377 22.06 -24.59 -18.95
CA SER A 377 23.45 -24.98 -19.11
C SER A 377 23.84 -25.89 -17.93
N PRO A 378 24.67 -26.94 -18.15
CA PRO A 378 25.10 -27.85 -17.09
C PRO A 378 25.60 -27.14 -15.82
N GLU A 379 26.22 -25.97 -15.98
CA GLU A 379 26.70 -25.11 -14.88
C GLU A 379 25.56 -24.51 -14.03
N LYS A 380 24.47 -24.06 -14.65
CA LYS A 380 23.27 -23.58 -13.95
C LYS A 380 22.52 -24.73 -13.26
N LEU A 381 22.51 -25.91 -13.88
CA LEU A 381 22.01 -27.15 -13.27
C LEU A 381 22.84 -27.54 -12.04
N LYS A 382 24.17 -27.41 -12.11
CA LYS A 382 25.09 -27.70 -10.99
C LYS A 382 24.97 -26.69 -9.84
N ALA A 383 24.62 -25.43 -10.13
CA ALA A 383 24.35 -24.40 -9.13
C ALA A 383 23.02 -24.58 -8.40
N LEU A 384 22.06 -25.30 -9.00
CA LEU A 384 20.73 -25.58 -8.43
C LEU A 384 20.70 -26.89 -7.62
N MET A 385 21.74 -27.72 -7.69
CA MET A 385 21.81 -28.92 -6.85
C MET A 385 22.28 -28.57 -5.44
N PRO A 386 21.58 -29.01 -4.38
CA PRO A 386 22.03 -28.81 -3.01
C PRO A 386 23.42 -29.42 -2.86
N ARG A 387 24.38 -28.62 -2.38
CA ARG A 387 25.70 -29.13 -2.02
C ARG A 387 25.49 -30.15 -0.91
N SER A 388 25.60 -31.43 -1.25
CA SER A 388 25.62 -32.52 -0.28
C SER A 388 26.69 -32.21 0.75
N SER A 389 26.26 -31.76 1.94
CA SER A 389 27.11 -31.72 3.12
C SER A 389 27.32 -33.16 3.52
N ALA A 390 28.37 -33.77 2.97
CA ALA A 390 28.90 -35.02 3.48
C ALA A 390 29.30 -34.81 4.93
N THR A 391 28.49 -35.36 5.84
CA THR A 391 28.75 -35.45 7.27
C THR A 391 30.05 -36.22 7.47
N ARG A 392 30.94 -35.67 8.30
CA ARG A 392 32.22 -36.28 8.69
C ARG A 392 32.05 -37.08 9.98
#